data_AF-A0A497NMF7-F1
#
_entry.id   AF-A0A497NMF7-F1
#
_cell.length_a   1.000
_cell.length_b   1.000
_cell.length_c   1.000
_cell.angle_alpha   90.00
_cell.angle_beta   90.00
_cell.angle_gamma   90.00
#
_symmetry.space_group_name_H-M   'P 1'
#
loop_
_entity.id
_entity.type
_entity.pdbx_description
1 polymer ?
#
loop_
_entity_poly.entity_id
_entity_poly.type
_entity_poly.pdbx_seq_one_letter_code
_entity_poly.pdbx_strand_id
1 'polypeptide(L)'
;MPSPFDKTLLVFQALFLTLGALLIGMMGATYVSLVEGFLTAFWRASTAPFTLTFALTYGLLVDSLIPAFKAKNSKGDVKTARIVAVVIVSTGIVGLASYYVSVFVVKIIARTPTVIYIVGVAINIMEIAILITGLVNGFIAGYVASYVWKRNLQQLIIL
;
A
#
# COMPACT_ATOMS: atom_id res chain seq x y z
N MET A 1 -8.12 -15.83 6.31
CA MET A 1 -8.99 -16.26 5.19
C MET A 1 -8.11 -16.72 4.04
N PRO A 2 -8.52 -17.73 3.24
CA PRO A 2 -7.72 -18.17 2.11
C PRO A 2 -7.72 -17.08 1.01
N SER A 3 -6.58 -16.91 0.32
CA SER A 3 -6.37 -15.87 -0.70
C SER A 3 -7.32 -16.10 -1.89
N PRO A 4 -8.43 -15.35 -1.96
CA PRO A 4 -8.46 -14.12 -2.76
C PRO A 4 -9.22 -12.95 -2.09
N PHE A 5 -9.71 -13.11 -0.85
CA PHE A 5 -10.39 -12.05 -0.11
C PHE A 5 -9.42 -10.95 0.37
N ASP A 6 -8.16 -11.30 0.66
CA ASP A 6 -7.07 -10.37 1.04
C ASP A 6 -6.78 -9.30 -0.04
N LYS A 7 -7.17 -9.51 -1.31
CA LYS A 7 -6.88 -8.56 -2.41
C LYS A 7 -7.92 -7.44 -2.56
N THR A 8 -9.12 -7.61 -2.02
CA THR A 8 -10.20 -6.59 -2.07
C THR A 8 -10.02 -5.51 -1.00
N LEU A 9 -9.47 -5.88 0.16
CA LEU A 9 -9.17 -4.95 1.25
C LEU A 9 -8.03 -3.97 0.92
N LEU A 10 -7.15 -4.32 -0.02
CA LEU A 10 -6.07 -3.43 -0.49
C LEU A 10 -6.60 -2.10 -1.05
N VAL A 11 -7.79 -2.08 -1.66
CA VAL A 11 -8.39 -0.84 -2.17
C VAL A 11 -8.78 0.08 -1.01
N PHE A 12 -9.44 -0.48 0.01
CA PHE A 12 -9.86 0.27 1.19
C PHE A 12 -8.64 0.75 1.98
N GLN A 13 -7.67 -0.12 2.20
CA GLN A 13 -6.39 0.19 2.81
C GLN A 13 -5.71 1.37 2.11
N ALA A 14 -5.46 1.26 0.80
CA ALA A 14 -4.82 2.31 0.03
C ALA A 14 -5.62 3.62 0.05
N LEU A 15 -6.96 3.54 0.06
CA LEU A 15 -7.85 4.70 0.12
C LEU A 15 -7.74 5.42 1.47
N PHE A 16 -7.83 4.69 2.59
CA PHE A 16 -7.72 5.27 3.93
C PHE A 16 -6.33 5.87 4.17
N LEU A 17 -5.29 5.20 3.69
CA LEU A 17 -3.91 5.66 3.80
C LEU A 17 -3.69 6.97 3.03
N THR A 18 -4.23 7.06 1.81
CA THR A 18 -4.18 8.28 0.99
C THR A 18 -4.99 9.42 1.61
N LEU A 19 -6.19 9.13 2.12
CA LEU A 19 -7.02 10.13 2.80
C LEU A 19 -6.37 10.62 4.09
N GLY A 20 -5.77 9.72 4.89
CA GLY A 20 -5.01 10.07 6.09
C GLY A 20 -3.88 11.04 5.78
N ALA A 21 -3.09 10.75 4.74
CA ALA A 21 -2.03 11.62 4.25
C ALA A 21 -2.54 13.02 3.85
N LEU A 22 -3.69 13.07 3.18
CA LEU A 22 -4.28 14.33 2.73
C LEU A 22 -4.85 15.17 3.87
N LEU A 23 -5.52 14.53 4.83
CA LEU A 23 -6.22 15.14 5.97
C LEU A 23 -5.27 15.63 7.07
N ILE A 24 -4.36 14.77 7.52
CA ILE A 24 -3.49 15.06 8.67
C ILE A 24 -2.23 15.81 8.22
N GLY A 25 -1.81 15.64 6.97
CA GLY A 25 -0.59 16.23 6.43
C GLY A 25 0.59 15.26 6.47
N MET A 26 1.81 15.78 6.59
CA MET A 26 3.03 14.98 6.61
C MET A 26 2.99 14.03 7.83
N MET A 27 3.05 12.71 7.59
CA MET A 27 2.85 11.59 8.54
C MET A 27 1.43 11.03 8.65
N GLY A 28 0.45 11.62 7.99
CA GLY A 28 -0.94 11.15 8.04
C GLY A 28 -1.13 9.72 7.52
N ALA A 29 -0.41 9.36 6.46
CA ALA A 29 -0.46 8.00 5.92
C ALA A 29 0.16 7.00 6.91
N THR A 30 1.27 7.37 7.53
CA THR A 30 2.02 6.55 8.49
C THR A 30 1.22 6.27 9.76
N TYR A 31 0.44 7.22 10.26
CA TYR A 31 -0.45 6.97 11.40
C TYR A 31 -1.55 5.96 11.04
N VAL A 32 -2.23 6.18 9.92
CA VAL A 32 -3.30 5.27 9.46
C VAL A 32 -2.75 3.88 9.22
N SER A 33 -1.58 3.78 8.58
CA SER A 33 -0.93 2.51 8.29
C SER A 33 -0.49 1.79 9.56
N LEU A 34 0.03 2.50 10.55
CA LEU A 34 0.39 1.90 11.83
C LEU A 34 -0.81 1.32 12.57
N VAL A 35 -1.90 2.09 12.67
CA VAL A 35 -3.14 1.63 13.31
C VAL A 35 -3.63 0.37 12.61
N GLU A 36 -3.69 0.40 11.28
CA GLU A 36 -4.05 -0.77 10.47
C GLU A 36 -3.10 -1.97 10.71
N GLY A 37 -1.79 -1.71 10.74
CA GLY A 37 -0.75 -2.71 10.96
C GLY A 37 -0.89 -3.37 12.33
N PHE A 38 -1.19 -2.61 13.39
CA PHE A 38 -1.46 -3.14 14.72
C PHE A 38 -2.75 -3.95 14.77
N LEU A 39 -3.84 -3.47 14.19
CA LEU A 39 -5.09 -4.24 14.11
C LEU A 39 -4.88 -5.56 13.36
N THR A 40 -4.12 -5.53 12.27
CA THR A 40 -3.83 -6.72 11.47
C THR A 40 -2.87 -7.67 12.19
N ALA A 41 -1.87 -7.14 12.89
CA ALA A 41 -0.93 -7.94 13.69
C ALA A 41 -1.63 -8.63 14.86
N PHE A 42 -2.64 -7.99 15.47
CA PHE A 42 -3.47 -8.61 16.50
C PHE A 42 -4.26 -9.80 15.95
N TRP A 43 -4.76 -9.69 14.71
CA TRP A 43 -5.47 -10.78 14.04
C TRP A 43 -4.52 -11.88 13.49
N ARG A 44 -3.29 -11.52 13.08
CA ARG A 44 -2.28 -12.42 12.49
C ARG A 44 -0.98 -12.41 13.32
N ALA A 45 -1.06 -12.87 14.56
CA ALA A 45 0.05 -12.84 15.51
C ALA A 45 1.35 -13.50 14.99
N SER A 46 1.24 -14.58 14.21
CA SER A 46 2.41 -15.32 13.70
C SER A 46 3.25 -14.55 12.69
N THR A 47 2.72 -13.52 12.03
CA THR A 47 3.44 -12.67 11.05
C THR A 47 3.52 -11.22 11.49
N ALA A 48 3.17 -10.94 12.76
CA ALA A 48 3.07 -9.60 13.33
C ALA A 48 4.27 -8.68 13.03
N PRO A 49 5.55 -9.07 13.23
CA PRO A 49 6.67 -8.16 12.96
C PRO A 49 6.74 -7.75 11.49
N PHE A 50 6.55 -8.68 10.56
CA PHE A 50 6.55 -8.38 9.12
C PHE A 50 5.38 -7.49 8.73
N THR A 51 4.18 -7.77 9.24
CA THR A 51 2.99 -6.96 9.01
C THR A 51 3.20 -5.52 9.48
N LEU A 52 3.79 -5.33 10.66
CA LEU A 52 4.06 -4.00 11.19
C LEU A 52 5.11 -3.25 10.36
N THR A 53 6.18 -3.94 9.93
CA THR A 53 7.21 -3.36 9.07
C THR A 53 6.64 -2.93 7.73
N PHE A 54 5.88 -3.78 7.03
CA PHE A 54 5.28 -3.41 5.74
C PHE A 54 4.27 -2.27 5.87
N ALA A 55 3.47 -2.26 6.94
CA ALA A 55 2.55 -1.18 7.22
C ALA A 55 3.28 0.16 7.44
N LEU A 56 4.34 0.17 8.23
CA LEU A 56 5.22 1.33 8.42
C LEU A 56 5.83 1.80 7.10
N THR A 57 6.41 0.87 6.33
CA THR A 57 7.03 1.18 5.04
C THR A 57 6.01 1.78 4.08
N TYR A 58 4.78 1.26 4.04
CA TYR A 58 3.74 1.75 3.14
C TYR A 58 3.31 3.18 3.47
N GLY A 59 3.08 3.47 4.75
CA GLY A 59 2.76 4.82 5.22
C GLY A 59 3.88 5.81 4.91
N LEU A 60 5.13 5.46 5.23
CA LEU A 60 6.29 6.30 4.95
C LEU A 60 6.50 6.54 3.45
N LEU A 61 6.29 5.53 2.61
CA LEU A 61 6.34 5.68 1.15
C LEU A 61 5.32 6.69 0.66
N VAL A 62 4.05 6.59 1.08
CA VAL A 62 3.01 7.53 0.65
C VAL A 62 3.30 8.94 1.16
N ASP A 63 3.66 9.09 2.45
CA ASP A 63 3.95 10.40 3.03
C ASP A 63 5.19 11.07 2.41
N SER A 64 6.19 10.30 1.98
CA SER A 64 7.38 10.83 1.30
C SER A 64 7.16 11.10 -0.19
N LEU A 65 6.37 10.27 -0.87
CA LEU A 65 6.10 10.39 -2.31
C LEU A 65 5.12 11.54 -2.62
N ILE A 66 4.18 11.86 -1.73
CA ILE A 66 3.27 13.02 -1.92
C ILE A 66 4.01 14.35 -2.13
N PRO A 67 4.96 14.77 -1.26
CA PRO A 67 5.75 15.97 -1.48
C PRO A 67 6.76 15.79 -2.61
N ALA A 68 7.38 14.60 -2.77
CA ALA A 68 8.34 14.35 -3.85
C ALA A 68 7.72 14.52 -5.25
N PHE A 69 6.50 14.02 -5.45
CA PHE A 69 5.76 14.17 -6.70
C PHE A 69 5.09 15.54 -6.83
N LYS A 70 5.16 16.40 -5.80
CA LYS A 70 4.42 17.66 -5.71
C LYS A 70 2.93 17.41 -6.01
N ALA A 71 2.36 16.41 -5.33
CA ALA A 71 0.99 15.96 -5.55
C ALA A 71 -0.04 16.87 -4.86
N LYS A 72 0.37 17.57 -3.79
CA LYS A 72 -0.39 18.59 -3.07
C LYS A 72 0.32 19.95 -3.19
N ASN A 73 -0.44 21.00 -3.43
CA ASN A 73 0.06 22.37 -3.56
C ASN A 73 -0.15 23.16 -2.25
N SER A 74 0.55 24.27 -2.06
CA SER A 74 0.45 25.09 -0.82
C SER A 74 -0.94 25.66 -0.56
N LYS A 75 -1.80 25.71 -1.59
CA LYS A 75 -3.22 26.11 -1.48
C LYS A 75 -4.18 24.95 -1.16
N GLY A 76 -3.66 23.77 -0.82
CA GLY A 76 -4.46 22.57 -0.54
C GLY A 76 -5.04 21.85 -1.76
N ASP A 77 -4.77 22.35 -2.98
CA ASP A 77 -5.18 21.71 -4.22
C ASP A 77 -4.35 20.45 -4.50
N VAL A 78 -5.00 19.42 -5.02
CA VAL A 78 -4.46 18.08 -5.19
C VAL A 78 -4.57 17.64 -6.64
N LYS A 79 -3.45 17.26 -7.22
CA LYS A 79 -3.38 16.75 -8.61
C LYS A 79 -3.71 15.26 -8.62
N THR A 80 -4.93 14.90 -9.02
CA THR A 80 -5.45 13.53 -9.06
C THR A 80 -4.48 12.54 -9.71
N ALA A 81 -3.94 12.86 -10.90
CA ALA A 81 -3.00 11.99 -11.60
C ALA A 81 -1.71 11.72 -10.79
N ARG A 82 -1.24 12.71 -10.02
CA ARG A 82 -0.03 12.58 -9.20
C ARG A 82 -0.30 11.76 -7.94
N ILE A 83 -1.45 11.95 -7.30
CA ILE A 83 -1.85 11.10 -6.16
C ILE A 83 -1.98 9.65 -6.61
N VAL A 84 -2.66 9.41 -7.73
CA VAL A 84 -2.77 8.07 -8.32
C VAL A 84 -1.38 7.46 -8.56
N ALA A 85 -0.46 8.21 -9.16
CA ALA A 85 0.91 7.74 -9.37
C ALA A 85 1.63 7.40 -8.06
N VAL A 86 1.51 8.27 -7.04
CA VAL A 86 2.09 8.01 -5.71
C VAL A 86 1.56 6.71 -5.13
N VAL A 87 0.24 6.51 -5.12
CA VAL A 87 -0.38 5.31 -4.54
C VAL A 87 0.01 4.05 -5.32
N ILE A 88 0.06 4.13 -6.65
CA ILE A 88 0.50 3.01 -7.50
C ILE A 88 1.95 2.62 -7.18
N VAL A 89 2.87 3.60 -7.16
CA VAL A 89 4.29 3.35 -6.87
C VAL A 89 4.46 2.75 -5.49
N SER A 90 3.77 3.31 -4.49
CA SER A 90 3.82 2.83 -3.10
C SER A 90 3.32 1.40 -2.99
N THR A 91 2.16 1.11 -3.59
CA THR A 91 1.53 -0.22 -3.56
C THR A 91 2.38 -1.25 -4.31
N GLY A 92 2.98 -0.86 -5.43
CA GLY A 92 3.88 -1.71 -6.19
C GLY A 92 5.13 -2.08 -5.40
N ILE A 93 5.80 -1.09 -4.78
CA ILE A 93 7.00 -1.31 -3.98
C ILE A 93 6.70 -2.21 -2.79
N VAL A 94 5.64 -1.92 -2.02
CA VAL A 94 5.28 -2.72 -0.84
C VAL A 94 4.81 -4.12 -1.24
N GLY A 95 4.03 -4.24 -2.31
CA GLY A 95 3.59 -5.53 -2.83
C GLY A 95 4.76 -6.42 -3.25
N LEU A 96 5.74 -5.87 -3.98
CA LEU A 96 6.96 -6.58 -4.35
C LEU A 96 7.83 -6.89 -3.13
N ALA A 97 8.03 -5.94 -2.21
CA ALA A 97 8.83 -6.16 -1.00
C ALA A 97 8.23 -7.26 -0.12
N SER A 98 6.91 -7.23 0.11
CA SER A 98 6.17 -8.26 0.84
C SER A 98 6.29 -9.62 0.18
N TYR A 99 6.27 -9.65 -1.15
CA TYR A 99 6.44 -10.86 -1.92
C TYR A 99 7.85 -11.45 -1.78
N TYR A 100 8.89 -10.64 -2.00
CA TYR A 100 10.29 -11.07 -1.89
C TYR A 100 10.61 -11.61 -0.49
N VAL A 101 10.19 -10.93 0.57
CA VAL A 101 10.41 -11.41 1.94
C VAL A 101 9.70 -12.74 2.18
N SER A 102 8.47 -12.88 1.72
CA SER A 102 7.73 -14.15 1.83
C SER A 102 8.45 -15.30 1.11
N VAL A 103 8.95 -15.04 -0.10
CA VAL A 103 9.74 -16.02 -0.87
C VAL A 103 11.05 -16.35 -0.19
N PHE A 104 11.77 -15.36 0.36
CA PHE A 104 13.03 -15.60 1.07
C PHE A 104 12.82 -16.46 2.33
N VAL A 105 11.78 -16.19 3.11
CA VAL A 105 11.43 -16.99 4.29
C VAL A 105 11.10 -18.43 3.89
N VAL A 106 10.32 -18.63 2.83
CA VAL A 106 9.97 -19.97 2.32
C VAL A 106 11.20 -20.70 1.76
N LYS A 107 12.09 -20.01 1.04
CA LYS A 107 13.35 -20.58 0.51
C LYS A 107 14.30 -21.03 1.61
N ILE A 108 14.35 -20.31 2.74
CA ILE A 108 15.17 -20.70 3.90
C ILE A 108 14.64 -22.00 4.53
N ILE A 109 13.31 -22.20 4.51
CA ILE A 109 12.65 -23.38 5.08
C ILE A 109 12.73 -24.60 4.14
N ALA A 110 12.58 -24.40 2.82
CA ALA A 110 12.54 -25.47 1.83
C ALA A 110 13.90 -25.69 1.13
N ARG A 111 14.77 -26.52 1.72
CA ARG A 111 16.12 -26.87 1.18
C ARG A 111 16.14 -27.92 0.06
N THR A 112 15.01 -28.21 -0.61
CA THR A 112 14.94 -29.24 -1.67
C THR A 112 14.88 -28.62 -3.08
N PRO A 113 15.70 -29.08 -4.04
CA PRO A 113 15.87 -28.44 -5.36
C PRO A 113 14.59 -28.41 -6.22
N THR A 114 13.69 -29.39 -6.07
CA THR A 114 12.40 -29.43 -6.77
C THR A 114 11.44 -28.33 -6.31
N VAL A 115 11.41 -28.05 -5.00
CA VAL A 115 10.59 -26.97 -4.43
C VAL A 115 11.13 -25.62 -4.89
N ILE A 116 12.45 -25.46 -4.99
CA ILE A 116 13.09 -24.23 -5.48
C ILE A 116 12.68 -23.93 -6.94
N TYR A 117 12.60 -24.95 -7.81
CA TYR A 117 12.22 -24.76 -9.21
C TYR A 117 10.73 -24.44 -9.38
N ILE A 118 9.86 -25.13 -8.65
CA ILE A 118 8.40 -24.88 -8.67
C ILE A 118 8.10 -23.49 -8.09
N VAL A 119 8.75 -23.12 -6.98
CA VAL A 119 8.67 -21.77 -6.42
C VAL A 119 9.22 -20.76 -7.43
N GLY A 120 10.33 -21.05 -8.11
CA GLY A 120 10.96 -20.25 -9.18
C GLY A 120 10.04 -19.89 -10.35
N VAL A 121 9.26 -20.85 -10.84
CA VAL A 121 8.33 -20.61 -11.96
C VAL A 121 7.06 -19.88 -11.51
N ALA A 122 6.54 -20.22 -10.32
CA ALA A 122 5.44 -19.49 -9.70
C ALA A 122 5.80 -18.02 -9.39
N ILE A 123 7.10 -17.71 -9.22
CA ILE A 123 7.59 -16.35 -8.95
C ILE A 123 7.23 -15.37 -10.07
N ASN A 124 7.48 -15.72 -11.33
CA ASN A 124 7.28 -14.78 -12.44
C ASN A 124 5.80 -14.40 -12.66
N ILE A 125 4.88 -15.35 -12.46
CA ILE A 125 3.45 -15.12 -12.67
C ILE A 125 2.86 -14.29 -11.52
N MET A 126 3.34 -14.53 -10.29
CA MET A 126 2.83 -13.82 -9.11
C MET A 126 3.30 -12.36 -9.08
N GLU A 127 4.53 -12.06 -9.52
CA GLU A 127 5.03 -10.68 -9.63
C GLU A 127 4.17 -9.84 -10.60
N ILE A 128 3.87 -10.40 -11.78
CA ILE A 128 2.98 -9.76 -12.76
C ILE A 128 1.59 -9.57 -12.15
N ALA A 129 1.05 -10.58 -11.47
CA ALA A 129 -0.26 -10.48 -10.84
C ALA A 129 -0.29 -9.44 -9.70
N ILE A 130 0.77 -9.32 -8.90
CA ILE A 130 0.90 -8.32 -7.84
C ILE A 130 0.97 -6.92 -8.43
N LEU A 131 1.74 -6.73 -9.51
CA LEU A 131 1.82 -5.44 -10.21
C LEU A 131 0.48 -5.04 -10.80
N ILE A 132 -0.22 -5.95 -11.50
CA ILE A 132 -1.55 -5.67 -12.07
C ILE A 132 -2.56 -5.35 -10.96
N THR A 133 -2.59 -6.16 -9.89
CA THR A 133 -3.50 -5.94 -8.77
C THR A 133 -3.19 -4.61 -8.06
N GLY A 134 -1.91 -4.32 -7.83
CA GLY A 134 -1.46 -3.08 -7.19
C GLY A 134 -1.73 -1.84 -8.04
N LEU A 135 -1.60 -1.93 -9.37
CA LEU A 135 -1.95 -0.88 -10.31
C LEU A 135 -3.44 -0.57 -10.25
N VAL A 136 -4.29 -1.60 -10.37
CA VAL A 136 -5.75 -1.43 -10.35
C VAL A 136 -6.20 -0.86 -9.00
N ASN A 137 -5.72 -1.43 -7.90
CA ASN A 137 -6.10 -0.98 -6.56
C ASN A 137 -5.60 0.43 -6.26
N GLY A 138 -4.33 0.74 -6.61
CA GLY A 138 -3.76 2.06 -6.42
C GLY A 138 -4.42 3.13 -7.29
N PHE A 139 -4.83 2.76 -8.50
CA PHE A 139 -5.61 3.64 -9.37
C PHE A 139 -6.98 3.99 -8.75
N ILE A 140 -7.75 2.98 -8.37
CA ILE A 140 -9.08 3.17 -7.76
C ILE A 140 -8.95 3.99 -6.47
N ALA A 141 -8.05 3.59 -5.57
CA ALA A 141 -7.85 4.27 -4.30
C ALA A 141 -7.41 5.73 -4.47
N GLY A 142 -6.40 5.98 -5.31
CA GLY A 142 -5.91 7.33 -5.56
C GLY A 142 -6.93 8.24 -6.23
N TYR A 143 -7.73 7.70 -7.15
CA TYR A 143 -8.79 8.44 -7.83
C TYR A 143 -9.92 8.79 -6.87
N VAL A 144 -10.44 7.80 -6.13
CA VAL A 144 -11.54 8.00 -5.17
C VAL A 144 -11.10 8.93 -4.05
N ALA A 145 -9.89 8.76 -3.50
CA ALA A 145 -9.37 9.66 -2.46
C ALA A 145 -9.28 11.11 -2.94
N SER A 146 -8.79 11.32 -4.17
CA SER A 146 -8.72 12.67 -4.77
C SER A 146 -10.11 13.27 -5.03
N TYR A 147 -11.07 12.44 -5.44
CA TYR A 147 -12.46 12.86 -5.64
C TYR A 147 -13.13 13.29 -4.33
N VAL A 148 -13.00 12.46 -3.28
CA VAL A 148 -13.51 12.76 -1.94
C VAL A 148 -12.85 14.03 -1.39
N TRP A 149 -11.54 14.20 -1.61
CA TRP A 149 -10.81 15.40 -1.20
C TRP A 149 -11.39 16.66 -1.82
N LYS A 150 -11.48 16.71 -3.15
CA LYS A 150 -11.94 17.91 -3.88
C LYS A 150 -13.38 18.26 -3.61
N ARG A 151 -14.23 17.24 -3.41
CA ARG A 151 -15.67 17.44 -3.25
C ARG A 151 -16.06 17.84 -1.82
N ASN A 152 -15.48 17.19 -0.80
CA ASN A 152 -15.99 17.28 0.57
C ASN A 152 -14.96 17.83 1.57
N LEU A 153 -13.68 17.51 1.42
CA LEU A 153 -12.68 17.77 2.49
C LEU A 153 -11.93 19.09 2.29
N GLN A 154 -11.69 19.49 1.05
CA GLN A 154 -11.03 20.76 0.75
C GLN A 154 -11.84 21.96 1.25
N GLN A 155 -13.17 21.86 1.27
CA GLN A 155 -14.06 22.92 1.78
C GLN A 155 -13.99 23.05 3.31
N LEU A 156 -13.70 21.97 4.04
CA LEU A 156 -13.67 21.96 5.50
C LEU A 156 -12.35 22.49 6.09
N ILE A 157 -11.26 22.45 5.33
CA ILE A 157 -9.91 22.83 5.78
C ILE A 157 -9.57 24.29 5.41
N ILE A 158 -10.28 24.87 4.44
CA ILE A 158 -10.08 26.26 3.98
C ILE A 158 -11.00 27.25 4.75
N LEU A 159 -11.95 26.74 5.54
CA LEU A 159 -12.76 27.50 6.49
C LEU A 159 -11.97 27.75 7.79
#